data_AF-A0A6M0SMI0-F1
#
_entry.id   AF-A0A6M0SMI0-F1
#
_cell.length_a   1.000
_cell.length_b   1.000
_cell.length_c   1.000
_cell.angle_alpha   90.00
_cell.angle_beta   90.00
_cell.angle_gamma   90.00
#
_symmetry.space_group_name_H-M   'P 1'
#
loop_
_entity.id
_entity.type
_entity.pdbx_description
1 polymer ?
#
loop_
_entity_poly.entity_id
_entity_poly.type
_entity_poly.pdbx_seq_one_letter_code
_entity_poly.pdbx_strand_id
1 'polypeptide(L)' 'MQSSFIQPSQTPKTVAICCPRCAGSTGAIGEGKGPHAAKVTCRDCGRFIQWLSKRSLADLLGGEQS' A
#
# COMPACT_ATOMS: atom_id res chain seq x y z
N MET A 1 -20.81 21.23 20.45
CA MET A 1 -19.98 20.05 20.81
C MET A 1 -19.28 19.58 19.54
N GLN A 2 -18.00 19.87 19.39
CA GLN A 2 -17.24 19.60 18.17
C GLN A 2 -16.71 18.16 18.25
N SER A 3 -17.38 17.22 17.60
CA SER A 3 -16.95 15.82 17.55
C SER A 3 -15.78 15.68 16.58
N SER A 4 -14.57 15.81 17.10
CA SER A 4 -13.34 15.43 16.41
C SER A 4 -13.31 13.91 16.24
N PHE A 5 -13.79 13.41 15.10
CA PHE A 5 -13.54 12.04 14.68
C PHE A 5 -12.05 11.91 14.34
N ILE A 6 -11.27 11.39 15.29
CA ILE A 6 -9.90 10.93 15.08
C ILE A 6 -10.01 9.72 14.15
N GLN A 7 -9.76 9.91 12.86
CA GLN A 7 -9.64 8.80 11.92
C GLN A 7 -8.45 7.93 12.37
N PRO A 8 -8.57 6.59 12.36
CA PRO A 8 -7.47 5.73 12.72
C PRO A 8 -6.30 6.03 11.79
N SER A 9 -5.18 6.41 12.39
CA SER A 9 -3.87 6.50 11.77
C SER A 9 -3.51 5.13 11.18
N GLN A 10 -4.01 4.83 9.99
CA GLN A 10 -3.50 3.73 9.19
C GLN A 10 -2.13 4.17 8.73
N THR A 11 -1.10 3.78 9.49
CA THR A 11 0.30 3.92 9.09
C THR A 11 0.39 3.48 7.63
N PRO A 12 0.92 4.32 6.74
CA PRO A 12 0.97 3.98 5.33
C PRO A 12 1.85 2.74 5.16
N LYS A 13 1.22 1.59 4.92
CA LYS A 13 1.93 0.34 4.62
C LYS A 13 2.69 0.55 3.32
N THR A 14 4.00 0.39 3.36
CA THR A 14 4.88 0.53 2.19
C THR A 14 5.50 -0.82 1.82
N VAL A 15 5.87 -0.96 0.56
CA VAL A 15 6.54 -2.14 0.00
C VAL A 15 7.73 -1.70 -0.83
N ALA A 16 8.82 -2.45 -0.77
CA ALA A 16 9.96 -2.26 -1.66
C ALA A 16 9.57 -2.68 -3.08
N ILE A 17 9.50 -1.73 -4.00
CA ILE A 17 9.15 -1.97 -5.40
C ILE A 17 9.72 -0.87 -6.29
N CYS A 18 10.33 -1.26 -7.40
CA CYS A 18 10.88 -0.31 -8.35
C CYS A 18 9.76 0.29 -9.22
N CYS A 19 9.65 1.62 -9.22
CA CYS A 19 8.73 2.33 -10.08
C CYS A 19 9.31 2.42 -11.50
N PRO A 20 8.60 1.94 -12.54
CA PRO A 20 9.09 1.99 -13.92
C PRO A 20 9.14 3.40 -14.51
N ARG A 21 8.57 4.41 -13.82
CA ARG A 21 8.51 5.79 -14.30
C ARG A 21 9.61 6.68 -13.74
N CYS A 22 9.92 6.56 -12.45
CA CYS A 22 10.84 7.45 -11.74
C CYS A 22 12.00 6.72 -11.05
N ALA A 23 12.09 5.40 -11.21
CA ALA A 23 13.07 4.54 -10.52
C ALA A 23 13.01 4.58 -8.98
N GLY A 24 11.98 5.19 -8.39
CA GLY A 24 11.72 5.13 -6.95
C GLY A 24 11.60 3.69 -6.46
N SER A 25 12.11 3.41 -5.26
CA SER A 25 12.18 2.04 -4.72
C SER A 25 11.08 1.73 -3.72
N THR A 26 10.14 2.65 -3.50
CA THR A 26 9.11 2.55 -2.47
C THR A 26 7.70 2.68 -3.07
N GLY A 27 6.87 1.69 -2.82
CA GLY A 27 5.44 1.68 -3.11
C GLY A 27 4.61 1.91 -1.86
N ALA A 28 3.56 2.72 -1.98
CA ALA A 28 2.47 2.84 -1.02
C ALA A 28 1.41 1.79 -1.29
N ILE A 29 1.04 1.03 -0.27
CA ILE A 29 -0.11 0.12 -0.29
C ILE A 29 -1.34 0.94 0.11
N GLY A 30 -2.27 1.11 -0.83
CA GLY A 30 -3.56 1.74 -0.62
C GLY A 30 -4.72 0.75 -0.67
N GLU A 31 -5.94 1.26 -0.51
CA GLU A 31 -7.16 0.47 -0.50
C GLU A 31 -7.35 -0.33 -1.79
N GLY A 32 -7.83 -1.56 -1.65
CA GLY A 32 -8.22 -2.44 -2.74
C GLY A 32 -9.51 -1.99 -3.42
N LYS A 33 -9.78 -2.56 -4.59
CA LYS A 33 -11.04 -2.35 -5.31
C LYS A 33 -11.45 -3.63 -6.03
N GLY A 34 -12.72 -4.03 -5.84
CA GLY A 34 -13.28 -5.23 -6.46
C GLY A 34 -12.60 -6.51 -5.96
N PRO A 35 -12.10 -7.40 -6.86
CA PRO A 35 -11.45 -8.65 -6.46
C PRO A 35 -10.06 -8.45 -5.84
N HIS A 36 -9.49 -7.24 -5.93
CA HIS A 36 -8.15 -6.93 -5.44
C HIS A 36 -8.20 -6.43 -3.99
N ALA A 37 -7.28 -6.94 -3.16
CA ALA A 37 -7.21 -6.61 -1.74
C ALA A 37 -6.58 -5.25 -1.46
N ALA A 38 -5.61 -4.86 -2.29
CA ALA A 38 -4.93 -3.57 -2.18
C ALA A 38 -4.36 -3.13 -3.54
N LYS A 39 -3.99 -1.86 -3.63
CA LYS A 39 -3.25 -1.29 -4.78
C LYS A 39 -1.89 -0.79 -4.33
N VAL A 40 -0.89 -0.91 -5.19
CA VAL A 40 0.43 -0.34 -4.98
C VAL A 40 0.61 0.86 -5.90
N THR A 41 0.89 2.01 -5.32
CA THR A 41 1.25 3.23 -6.05
C THR A 41 2.64 3.68 -5.64
N CYS A 42 3.46 4.16 -6.57
CA CYS A 42 4.76 4.73 -6.25
C CYS A 42 4.62 5.89 -5.24
N ARG A 43 5.44 5.90 -4.20
CA ARG A 43 5.46 6.99 -3.21
C ARG A 43 5.96 8.30 -3.81
N ASP A 44 6.94 8.23 -4.72
CA ASP A 44 7.61 9.41 -5.27
C ASP A 44 6.77 10.12 -6.35
N CYS A 45 6.20 9.36 -7.29
CA CYS A 45 5.49 9.94 -8.43
C CYS A 45 3.97 9.64 -8.46
N GLY A 46 3.44 8.92 -7.47
CA GLY A 46 2.01 8.59 -7.37
C GLY A 46 1.50 7.59 -8.42
N ARG A 47 2.37 7.09 -9.31
CA ARG A 47 1.98 6.18 -10.40
C ARG A 47 1.50 4.84 -9.85
N PHE A 48 0.35 4.36 -10.33
CA PHE A 48 -0.07 2.98 -10.10
C PHE A 48 0.96 1.98 -10.65
N ILE A 49 1.39 1.05 -9.82
CA ILE A 49 2.37 0.01 -10.16
C ILE A 49 1.64 -1.33 -10.40
N GLN A 50 0.92 -1.83 -9.39
CA GLN A 50 0.23 -3.12 -9.48
C GLN A 50 -0.92 -3.27 -8.47
N TRP A 51 -1.80 -4.24 -8.72
CA TRP A 51 -2.79 -4.71 -7.76
C TRP A 51 -2.22 -5.84 -6.91
N LEU A 52 -2.62 -5.90 -5.64
CA LEU A 52 -2.28 -7.00 -4.74
C LEU A 52 -3.51 -7.89 -4.54
N SER A 53 -3.26 -9.20 -4.64
CA SER A 53 -4.21 -10.21 -4.17
C SER A 53 -4.23 -10.23 -2.63
N LYS A 54 -5.26 -10.85 -2.04
CA LYS A 54 -5.31 -11.05 -0.57
C LYS A 54 -4.08 -11.81 -0.06
N ARG A 55 -3.63 -12.83 -0.82
CA ARG A 55 -2.42 -13.62 -0.51
C ARG A 55 -1.17 -12.76 -0.52
N SER A 56 -0.96 -12.00 -1.60
CA SER A 56 0.22 -11.12 -1.74
C SER A 56 0.25 -10.03 -0.68
N LEU A 57 -0.92 -9.47 -0.36
CA LEU A 57 -1.03 -8.49 0.72
C LEU A 57 -0.73 -9.13 2.08
N ALA A 58 -1.24 -10.33 2.35
CA ALA A 58 -0.95 -11.05 3.58
C ALA A 58 0.54 -11.40 3.71
N ASP A 59 1.21 -11.77 2.62
CA ASP A 59 2.65 -12.05 2.60
C ASP A 59 3.48 -10.81 2.94
N LEU A 60 3.12 -9.67 2.35
CA LEU A 60 3.76 -8.38 2.62
C LEU A 60 3.49 -7.84 4.04
N LEU A 61 2.39 -8.24 4.67
CA LEU A 61 1.98 -7.76 6.00
C LEU A 61 2.27 -8.74 7.13
N GLY A 62 2.39 -10.03 6.81
CA GLY A 62 2.59 -11.14 7.74
C GLY A 62 4.01 -11.71 7.68
N GLY A 63 4.91 -11.10 6.91
CA GLY A 63 6.34 -11.43 6.87
C GLY A 63 7.12 -11.05 8.13
N GLU A 64 6.54 -11.25 9.32
CA GLU A 64 7.31 -11.38 10.57
C GLU A 64 7.79 -12.83 10.67
N GLN A 65 8.98 -13.04 10.11
CA GLN A 65 10.05 -13.95 10.56
C GLN A 65 9.65 -15.31 11.19
N SER A 66 10.01 -16.39 10.51
CA SER A 66 10.58 -17.58 11.17
C SER A 66 11.81 -18.07 10.43
#